data_AF-A0AAP0C2A5-F1
#
_entry.id   AF-A0AAP0C2A5-F1
#
_cell.length_a   1.000
_cell.length_b   1.000
_cell.length_c   1.000
_cell.angle_alpha   90.00
_cell.angle_beta   90.00
_cell.angle_gamma   90.00
#
_symmetry.space_group_name_H-M   'P 1'
#
loop_
_entity.id
_entity.type
_entity.pdbx_description
1 polymer ?
#
loop_
_entity_poly.entity_id
_entity_poly.type
_entity_poly.pdbx_seq_one_letter_code
_entity_poly.pdbx_strand_id
1 'polypeptide(L)'
;MVMVHGDNFCLVLPPKVVEVQIIVIPIFKKNADVEAIFAACSSAVQTLRAAGFRVEHDFRDIYSVGWKFYNWERKGVPLRIEIMPECIAENQIMKLSPSVQPRTR
;
A
#
# COMPACT_ATOMS: atom_id res chain seq x y z
N MET A 1 -7.90 -5.24 27.77
CA MET A 1 -7.63 -3.85 28.19
C MET A 1 -6.85 -3.18 27.07
N VAL A 2 -7.51 -2.40 26.20
CA VAL A 2 -6.82 -1.53 25.24
C VAL A 2 -7.50 -0.17 25.34
N MET A 3 -6.92 0.66 26.20
CA MET A 3 -7.18 2.09 26.22
C MET A 3 -5.86 2.74 26.65
N VAL A 4 -5.07 3.17 25.67
CA VAL A 4 -3.96 4.09 25.89
C VAL A 4 -4.34 5.34 25.11
N HIS A 5 -4.70 6.36 25.88
CA HIS A 5 -4.85 7.75 25.45
C HIS A 5 -3.66 8.09 24.53
N GLY A 6 -3.89 8.52 23.30
CA GLY A 6 -4.22 9.90 23.02
C GLY A 6 -2.98 10.60 22.48
N ASP A 7 -2.60 10.26 21.25
CA ASP A 7 -1.75 11.09 20.41
C ASP A 7 -2.05 10.76 18.95
N ASN A 8 -1.92 11.75 18.07
CA ASN A 8 -2.27 11.72 16.66
C ASN A 8 -1.35 10.80 15.83
N PHE A 9 -1.24 9.53 16.19
CA PHE A 9 -0.43 8.56 15.50
C PHE A 9 -1.32 7.41 15.03
N CYS A 10 -1.43 7.28 13.71
CA CYS A 10 -1.87 6.04 13.08
C CYS A 10 -1.17 4.85 13.74
N LEU A 11 -1.90 3.77 14.01
CA LEU A 11 -1.41 2.56 14.66
C LEU A 11 -0.18 2.00 13.93
N VAL A 12 1.05 2.30 14.38
CA VAL A 12 2.23 1.59 13.86
C VAL A 12 2.31 0.27 14.60
N LEU A 13 1.63 -0.74 14.06
CA LEU A 13 1.70 -2.08 14.62
C LEU A 13 3.04 -2.74 14.23
N PRO A 14 3.71 -3.47 15.15
CA PRO A 14 4.91 -4.19 14.82
C PRO A 14 4.63 -5.18 13.67
N PRO A 15 5.54 -5.36 12.70
CA PRO A 15 5.31 -6.22 11.53
C PRO A 15 4.88 -7.65 11.87
N LYS A 16 5.16 -8.14 13.08
CA LYS A 16 4.74 -9.47 13.56
C LYS A 16 3.25 -9.57 13.89
N VAL A 17 2.58 -8.47 14.23
CA VAL A 17 1.20 -8.46 14.77
C VAL A 17 0.17 -8.02 13.72
N VAL A 18 0.57 -7.29 12.68
CA VAL A 18 -0.35 -6.74 11.67
C VAL A 18 -0.91 -7.83 10.75
N GLU A 19 -2.21 -7.83 10.49
CA GLU A 19 -2.82 -8.77 9.53
C GLU A 19 -2.23 -8.60 8.13
N VAL A 20 -2.05 -7.35 7.69
CA VAL A 20 -1.46 -6.98 6.40
C VAL A 20 -0.19 -6.18 6.65
N GLN A 21 0.94 -6.68 6.17
CA GLN A 21 2.23 -6.02 6.29
C GLN A 21 2.50 -5.07 5.13
N ILE A 22 2.08 -5.45 3.93
CA ILE A 22 2.30 -4.69 2.71
C ILE A 22 0.98 -4.55 1.96
N ILE A 23 0.61 -3.32 1.63
CA ILE A 23 -0.54 -3.05 0.75
C ILE A 23 -0.07 -2.56 -0.62
N VAL A 24 -0.56 -3.20 -1.67
CA VAL A 24 -0.33 -2.80 -3.06
C VAL A 24 -1.52 -1.99 -3.54
N ILE A 25 -1.27 -0.74 -3.95
CA ILE A 25 -2.32 0.17 -4.42
C ILE A 25 -2.00 0.57 -5.85
N PRO A 26 -2.84 0.16 -6.83
CA PRO A 26 -2.72 0.66 -8.19
C PRO A 26 -3.11 2.14 -8.24
N ILE A 27 -2.31 2.93 -8.95
CA ILE A 27 -2.59 4.33 -9.25
C ILE A 27 -2.95 4.41 -10.73
N PHE A 28 -4.24 4.61 -11.00
CA PHE A 28 -4.72 4.81 -12.36
C PHE A 28 -4.50 6.26 -12.78
N LYS A 29 -3.97 6.46 -13.99
CA LYS A 29 -3.93 7.76 -14.68
C LYS A 29 -4.86 7.72 -15.88
N LYS A 30 -5.32 8.88 -16.37
CA LYS A 30 -6.10 8.96 -17.62
C LYS A 30 -5.27 8.33 -18.75
N ASN A 31 -5.88 7.40 -19.50
CA ASN A 31 -5.27 6.59 -20.57
C ASN A 31 -4.24 5.54 -20.11
N ALA A 32 -4.25 5.13 -18.85
CA ALA A 32 -3.41 4.04 -18.36
C ALA A 32 -3.97 2.67 -18.74
N ASP A 33 -3.06 1.73 -19.03
CA ASP A 33 -3.41 0.36 -19.35
C ASP A 33 -3.71 -0.44 -18.06
N VAL A 34 -4.99 -0.55 -17.74
CA VAL A 34 -5.49 -1.09 -16.47
C VAL A 34 -5.12 -2.56 -16.30
N GLU A 35 -5.16 -3.34 -17.39
CA GLU A 35 -4.80 -4.76 -17.37
C GLU A 35 -3.32 -4.96 -17.06
N ALA A 36 -2.45 -4.16 -17.68
CA ALA A 36 -1.02 -4.20 -17.40
C ALA A 36 -0.72 -3.86 -15.93
N ILE A 37 -1.41 -2.87 -15.36
CA ILE A 37 -1.29 -2.50 -13.95
C ILE A 37 -1.73 -3.66 -13.04
N PHE A 38 -2.85 -4.30 -13.32
CA PHE A 38 -3.32 -5.43 -12.52
C PHE A 38 -2.40 -6.65 -12.63
N ALA A 39 -1.87 -6.94 -13.80
CA ALA A 39 -0.88 -8.00 -13.99
C ALA A 39 0.39 -7.73 -13.17
N ALA A 40 0.91 -6.50 -13.21
CA ALA A 40 2.06 -6.08 -12.42
C ALA A 40 1.79 -6.18 -10.91
N CYS A 41 0.61 -5.73 -10.45
CA CYS A 41 0.19 -5.85 -9.05
C CYS A 41 0.12 -7.30 -8.61
N SER A 42 -0.50 -8.17 -9.40
CA SER A 42 -0.65 -9.60 -9.08
C SER A 42 0.72 -10.30 -9.00
N SER A 43 1.61 -10.01 -9.95
CA SER A 43 2.99 -10.53 -9.96
C SER A 43 3.78 -10.08 -8.71
N ALA A 44 3.69 -8.80 -8.36
CA ALA A 44 4.34 -8.27 -7.16
C ALA A 44 3.80 -8.92 -5.88
N VAL A 45 2.48 -9.06 -5.75
CA VAL A 45 1.83 -9.73 -4.61
C VAL A 45 2.28 -11.19 -4.51
N GLN A 46 2.29 -11.93 -5.62
CA GLN A 46 2.74 -13.33 -5.62
C GLN A 46 4.19 -13.46 -5.18
N THR A 47 5.08 -12.60 -5.70
CA THR A 47 6.51 -12.61 -5.35
C THR A 47 6.71 -12.34 -3.86
N LEU A 48 6.02 -11.33 -3.32
CA LEU A 48 6.12 -10.99 -1.90
C LEU A 48 5.47 -12.03 -0.98
N ARG A 49 4.36 -12.65 -1.40
CA ARG A 49 3.75 -13.76 -0.68
C ARG A 49 4.65 -15.00 -0.68
N ALA A 50 5.31 -15.30 -1.79
CA ALA A 50 6.29 -16.39 -1.88
C ALA A 50 7.49 -16.16 -0.95
N ALA A 51 7.87 -14.89 -0.73
CA ALA A 51 8.88 -14.50 0.27
C ALA A 51 8.37 -14.56 1.72
N GLY A 52 7.11 -14.92 1.96
CA GLY A 52 6.52 -15.08 3.30
C GLY A 52 5.91 -13.81 3.91
N PHE A 53 5.77 -12.73 3.14
CA PHE A 53 5.11 -11.51 3.61
C PHE A 53 3.59 -11.59 3.49
N ARG A 54 2.88 -10.98 4.45
CA ARG A 54 1.43 -10.82 4.39
C ARG A 54 1.09 -9.61 3.52
N VAL A 55 0.82 -9.87 2.25
CA VAL A 55 0.56 -8.84 1.24
C VAL A 55 -0.87 -8.89 0.73
N GLU A 56 -1.48 -7.72 0.64
CA GLU A 56 -2.81 -7.52 0.05
C GLU A 56 -2.72 -6.46 -1.06
N HIS A 57 -3.74 -6.41 -1.92
CA HIS A 57 -3.91 -5.45 -3.01
C HIS A 57 -5.29 -4.79 -2.92
N ASP A 58 -5.38 -3.49 -3.24
CA ASP A 58 -6.66 -2.74 -3.21
C ASP A 58 -7.05 -2.20 -4.60
N PHE A 59 -7.76 -3.05 -5.36
CA PHE A 59 -8.24 -2.74 -6.71
C PHE A 59 -9.57 -1.96 -6.76
N ARG A 60 -10.09 -1.50 -5.62
CA ARG A 60 -11.39 -0.81 -5.59
C ARG A 60 -11.29 0.55 -6.29
N ASP A 61 -11.87 0.70 -7.47
CA ASP A 61 -11.82 1.96 -8.24
C ASP A 61 -12.77 3.06 -7.71
N ILE A 62 -13.70 2.66 -6.83
CA ILE A 62 -14.72 3.55 -6.25
C ILE A 62 -14.11 4.63 -5.34
N TYR A 63 -12.90 4.39 -4.83
CA TYR A 63 -12.24 5.27 -3.86
C TYR A 63 -11.03 5.96 -4.46
N SER A 64 -10.90 7.25 -4.18
CA SER A 64 -9.70 8.01 -4.53
C SER A 64 -8.46 7.42 -3.84
N VAL A 65 -7.32 7.54 -4.53
CA VAL A 65 -6.03 7.03 -4.03
C VAL A 65 -5.71 7.58 -2.63
N GLY A 66 -5.96 8.88 -2.39
CA GLY A 66 -5.77 9.50 -1.09
C GLY A 66 -6.65 8.91 0.02
N TRP A 67 -7.89 8.52 -0.29
CA TRP A 67 -8.76 7.84 0.67
C TRP A 67 -8.22 6.45 1.02
N LYS A 68 -7.73 5.69 0.01
CA LYS A 68 -7.13 4.37 0.25
C LYS A 68 -5.91 4.49 1.16
N PHE A 69 -5.04 5.49 0.92
CA PHE A 69 -3.85 5.72 1.74
C PHE A 69 -4.25 5.91 3.21
N TYR A 70 -5.19 6.82 3.47
CA TYR A 70 -5.69 7.09 4.81
C TYR A 70 -6.34 5.85 5.46
N ASN A 71 -7.12 5.08 4.72
CA ASN A 71 -7.76 3.87 5.23
C ASN A 71 -6.74 2.81 5.67
N TRP A 72 -5.70 2.57 4.87
CA TRP A 72 -4.65 1.58 5.19
C TRP A 72 -3.67 2.08 6.25
N GLU A 73 -3.43 3.39 6.32
CA GLU A 73 -2.70 4.03 7.42
C GLU A 73 -3.43 3.86 8.75
N ARG A 74 -4.75 4.04 8.78
CA ARG A 74 -5.56 3.80 9.99
C ARG A 74 -5.58 2.35 10.43
N LYS A 75 -5.53 1.41 9.48
CA LYS A 75 -5.38 -0.03 9.76
C LYS A 75 -3.99 -0.39 10.27
N GLY A 76 -3.03 0.53 10.16
CA GLY A 76 -1.68 0.34 10.68
C GLY A 76 -0.78 -0.51 9.81
N VAL A 77 -1.05 -0.58 8.50
CA VAL A 77 -0.18 -1.26 7.56
C VAL A 77 1.15 -0.51 7.50
N PRO A 78 2.30 -1.16 7.74
CA PRO A 78 3.59 -0.47 7.83
C PRO A 78 4.15 -0.06 6.46
N LEU A 79 3.91 -0.85 5.41
CA LEU A 79 4.47 -0.62 4.08
C LEU A 79 3.37 -0.52 3.02
N ARG A 80 3.53 0.48 2.13
CA ARG A 80 2.68 0.66 0.96
C ARG A 80 3.53 0.64 -0.31
N ILE A 81 3.05 -0.12 -1.28
CA ILE A 81 3.61 -0.18 -2.63
C ILE A 81 2.62 0.49 -3.58
N GLU A 82 3.09 1.53 -4.24
CA GLU A 82 2.32 2.28 -5.24
C GLU A 82 2.77 1.84 -6.63
N ILE A 83 1.84 1.27 -7.41
CA ILE A 83 2.10 0.83 -8.78
C ILE A 83 1.47 1.82 -9.74
N MET A 84 2.32 2.47 -10.54
CA MET A 84 1.94 3.50 -11.50
C MET A 84 2.18 2.99 -12.93
N PRO A 85 1.43 3.46 -13.94
CA PRO A 85 1.65 3.05 -15.33
C PRO A 85 3.06 3.37 -15.83
N GLU A 86 3.64 4.48 -15.39
CA GLU A 86 5.02 4.89 -15.73
C GLU A 86 6.07 3.89 -15.19
N CYS A 87 5.79 3.27 -14.05
CA CYS A 87 6.66 2.26 -13.45
C CYS A 87 6.76 0.99 -14.30
N ILE A 88 5.66 0.63 -14.98
CA ILE A 88 5.60 -0.57 -15.83
C ILE A 88 6.42 -0.36 -17.10
N ALA A 89 6.43 0.86 -17.63
CA ALA A 89 7.22 1.23 -18.81
C ALA A 89 8.74 1.22 -18.52
N GLU A 90 9.15 1.60 -17.32
CA GLU A 90 10.58 1.66 -16.92
C GLU A 90 11.06 0.43 -16.14
N ASN A 91 10.22 -0.58 -15.95
CA ASN A 91 10.53 -1.87 -15.31
C ASN A 91 11.15 -1.81 -13.90
N GLN A 92 11.21 -0.63 -13.23
CA GLN A 92 12.08 -0.50 -12.04
C GLN A 92 11.65 0.38 -10.87
N ILE A 93 10.53 1.11 -10.87
CA ILE A 93 10.29 2.07 -9.76
C ILE A 93 8.95 1.87 -9.06
N MET A 94 8.82 0.78 -8.32
CA MET A 94 7.73 0.63 -7.34
C MET A 94 8.01 1.61 -6.20
N LYS A 95 7.17 2.63 -6.00
CA LYS A 95 7.39 3.59 -4.92
C LYS A 95 6.99 2.92 -3.60
N LEU A 96 8.00 2.56 -2.81
CA LEU A 96 7.82 2.11 -1.43
C LEU A 96 7.75 3.35 -0.54
N SER A 97 6.58 3.58 0.06
CA SER A 97 6.40 4.66 1.03
C SER A 97 6.11 4.05 2.41
N PRO A 98 6.77 4.52 3.49
CA PRO A 98 6.29 4.26 4.84
C PRO A 98 4.88 4.82 4.96
N SER A 99 3.97 4.08 5.60
CA SER A 99 2.59 4.56 5.77
C SER A 99 2.53 5.81 6.65
N VAL A 100 3.46 5.98 7.58
CA VAL A 100 3.61 7.22 8.34
C VAL A 100 4.54 8.16 7.60
N GLN A 101 3.97 9.14 6.90
CA GLN A 101 4.75 10.29 6.45
C GLN A 101 5.20 11.08 7.69
N PRO A 102 6.49 11.39 7.85
CA PRO A 102 6.92 12.34 8.86
C PRO A 102 6.31 13.69 8.46
N ARG A 103 5.24 14.11 9.15
CA ARG A 103 4.80 15.51 9.08
C ARG A 103 5.90 16.35 9.71
N THR A 104 6.81 16.86 8.89
CA THR A 104 7.63 18.01 9.23
C THR A 104 6.68 19.14 9.62
N ARG A 105 6.78 19.58 10.88
CA ARG A 105 6.21 20.84 11.35
C ARG A 105 6.75 22.00 10.54
#